data_AF-A0A7L4THH3-F1
#
_entry.id   AF-A0A7L4THH3-F1
#
_cell.length_a   1.000
_cell.length_b   1.000
_cell.length_c   1.000
_cell.angle_alpha   90.00
_cell.angle_beta   90.00
_cell.angle_gamma   90.00
#
_symmetry.space_group_name_H-M   'P 1'
#
loop_
_entity.id
_entity.type
_entity.pdbx_description
1 polymer ?
#
loop_
_entity_poly.entity_id
_entity_poly.type
_entity_poly.pdbx_seq_one_letter_code
_entity_poly.pdbx_strand_id
1 'polypeptide(L)'
;VADIIQNGDTLQIGFGAIPNVIMNFLKDHRDLTIFTEMIPDKVVDLFESGAVSNLSNPLHKGSMTATFAFGTKRLYDFMDQNKQVQMYPVDETNDSCLIAKINQLVTINATIEVDLIGQCNSESIGGRYYSSTGGQGDFGIG
;
A
#
# COMPACT_ATOMS: atom_id res chain seq x y z
N VAL A 1 -15.08 0.22 1.65
CA VAL A 1 -13.62 0.40 1.88
C VAL A 1 -13.26 1.87 1.88
N ALA A 2 -13.55 2.64 0.82
CA ALA A 2 -13.28 4.08 0.80
C ALA A 2 -13.88 4.85 1.99
N ASP A 3 -15.09 4.47 2.46
CA ASP A 3 -15.73 5.10 3.63
C ASP A 3 -15.02 4.85 4.98
N ILE A 4 -14.11 3.87 5.04
CA ILE A 4 -13.31 3.56 6.23
C ILE A 4 -12.06 4.45 6.26
N ILE A 5 -11.59 4.88 5.09
CA ILE A 5 -10.38 5.68 4.92
C ILE A 5 -10.72 7.14 5.17
N GLN A 6 -9.96 7.77 6.06
CA GLN A 6 -10.10 9.15 6.49
C GLN A 6 -8.94 10.00 5.96
N ASN A 7 -9.12 11.32 6.02
CA ASN A 7 -8.04 12.25 5.74
C ASN A 7 -6.93 12.08 6.78
N GLY A 8 -5.67 12.10 6.34
CA GLY A 8 -4.51 11.88 7.21
C GLY A 8 -4.05 10.42 7.34
N ASP A 9 -4.84 9.45 6.87
CA ASP A 9 -4.51 8.04 6.98
C ASP A 9 -3.21 7.68 6.24
N THR A 10 -2.49 6.70 6.79
CA THR A 10 -1.36 6.05 6.14
C THR A 10 -1.84 4.77 5.47
N LEU A 11 -1.54 4.62 4.18
CA LEU A 11 -2.10 3.57 3.34
C LEU A 11 -1.02 2.58 2.91
N GLN A 12 -1.26 1.31 3.22
CA GLN A 12 -0.66 0.18 2.49
C GLN A 12 -1.70 -0.34 1.49
N ILE A 13 -1.33 -0.37 0.22
CA ILE A 13 -2.24 -0.74 -0.86
C ILE A 13 -1.50 -1.62 -1.87
N GLY A 14 -2.02 -2.81 -2.12
CA GLY A 14 -1.47 -3.75 -3.08
C GLY A 14 -1.75 -3.42 -4.55
N PHE A 15 -1.33 -4.32 -5.43
CA PHE A 15 -1.61 -4.30 -6.86
C PHE A 15 -2.96 -4.94 -7.20
N GLY A 16 -3.59 -4.51 -8.29
CA GLY A 16 -4.70 -5.24 -8.93
C GLY A 16 -5.94 -4.39 -9.14
N ALA A 17 -6.97 -4.99 -9.74
CA ALA A 17 -8.17 -4.27 -10.15
C ALA A 17 -8.90 -3.61 -8.97
N ILE A 18 -9.04 -4.32 -7.83
CA ILE A 18 -9.75 -3.81 -6.65
C ILE A 18 -8.98 -2.64 -6.00
N PRO A 19 -7.69 -2.77 -5.63
CA PRO A 19 -6.90 -1.65 -5.13
C PRO A 19 -6.92 -0.42 -6.07
N ASN A 20 -6.81 -0.65 -7.38
CA ASN A 20 -6.86 0.42 -8.37
C ASN A 20 -8.19 1.18 -8.39
N VAL A 21 -9.31 0.47 -8.21
CA VAL A 21 -10.63 1.10 -8.12
C VAL A 21 -10.77 1.87 -6.81
N ILE A 22 -10.30 1.33 -5.69
CA ILE A 22 -10.34 2.01 -4.40
C ILE A 22 -9.61 3.36 -4.49
N MET A 23 -8.40 3.39 -5.05
CA MET A 23 -7.64 4.65 -5.21
C MET A 23 -8.36 5.71 -6.05
N ASN A 24 -9.26 5.34 -6.98
CA ASN A 24 -10.07 6.34 -7.70
C ASN A 24 -11.05 7.08 -6.79
N PHE A 25 -11.57 6.41 -5.76
CA PHE A 25 -12.49 6.99 -4.78
C PHE A 25 -11.76 7.80 -3.69
N LEU A 26 -10.42 7.76 -3.65
CA LEU A 26 -9.61 8.47 -2.65
C LEU A 26 -9.09 9.83 -3.12
N LYS A 27 -9.42 10.27 -4.34
CA LYS A 27 -8.88 11.51 -4.93
C LYS A 27 -9.34 12.78 -4.22
N ASP A 28 -10.47 12.73 -3.53
CA ASP A 28 -11.02 13.87 -2.79
C ASP A 28 -10.54 13.91 -1.33
N HIS A 29 -9.88 12.85 -0.86
CA HIS A 29 -9.22 12.83 0.45
C HIS A 29 -8.04 13.78 0.48
N ARG A 30 -7.59 14.13 1.69
CA ARG A 30 -6.47 15.02 1.93
C ARG A 30 -5.52 14.43 2.94
N ASP A 31 -4.26 14.81 2.77
CA ASP A 31 -3.16 14.48 3.66
C ASP A 31 -2.88 12.99 3.84
N LEU A 32 -3.21 12.18 2.82
CA LEU A 32 -2.89 10.76 2.82
C LEU A 32 -1.36 10.56 2.79
N THR A 33 -0.92 9.48 3.41
CA THR A 33 0.47 9.02 3.37
C THR A 33 0.54 7.65 2.73
N ILE A 34 1.46 7.45 1.79
CA ILE A 34 1.71 6.14 1.16
C ILE A 34 2.92 5.50 1.83
N PHE A 35 2.66 4.43 2.58
CA PHE A 35 3.67 3.56 3.19
C PHE A 35 3.25 2.12 2.91
N THR A 36 3.86 1.52 1.89
CA THR A 36 3.39 0.25 1.30
C THR A 36 4.56 -0.64 0.95
N GLU A 37 4.35 -1.95 0.81
CA GLU A 37 5.40 -2.83 0.28
C GLU A 37 5.70 -2.47 -1.18
N MET A 38 4.65 -2.29 -2.00
CA MET A 38 4.78 -2.09 -3.44
C MET A 38 4.00 -0.85 -3.90
N ILE A 39 4.62 -0.02 -4.75
CA ILE A 39 3.93 1.07 -5.46
C ILE A 39 3.31 0.55 -6.77
N PRO A 40 1.98 0.60 -6.94
CA PRO A 40 1.31 0.37 -8.23
C PRO A 40 1.23 1.66 -9.07
N ASP A 41 1.01 1.54 -10.39
CA ASP A 41 0.81 2.68 -11.29
C ASP A 41 -0.20 3.71 -10.79
N LYS A 42 -1.28 3.22 -10.17
CA LYS A 42 -2.43 4.05 -9.80
C LYS A 42 -2.13 5.02 -8.66
N VAL A 43 -1.05 4.79 -7.90
CA VAL A 43 -0.57 5.77 -6.91
C VAL A 43 -0.18 7.10 -7.56
N VAL A 44 0.30 7.08 -8.81
CA VAL A 44 0.64 8.31 -9.53
C VAL A 44 -0.60 9.18 -9.73
N ASP A 45 -1.75 8.60 -10.10
CA ASP A 45 -3.01 9.33 -10.24
C ASP A 45 -3.48 9.92 -8.92
N LEU A 46 -3.32 9.16 -7.83
CA LEU A 46 -3.73 9.58 -6.50
C LEU A 46 -2.83 10.72 -6.00
N PHE A 47 -1.53 10.65 -6.25
CA PHE A 47 -0.59 11.72 -5.94
C PHE A 47 -0.87 12.99 -6.74
N GLU A 48 -1.04 12.88 -8.06
CA GLU A 48 -1.33 14.00 -8.95
C GLU A 48 -2.68 14.68 -8.62
N SER A 49 -3.61 13.97 -7.99
CA SER A 49 -4.88 14.56 -7.52
C SER A 49 -4.72 15.52 -6.33
N GLY A 50 -3.56 15.53 -5.67
CA GLY A 50 -3.29 16.32 -4.47
C GLY A 50 -3.79 15.67 -3.17
N ALA A 51 -4.30 14.44 -3.22
CA ALA A 51 -4.77 13.73 -2.04
C ALA A 51 -3.63 13.27 -1.11
N VAL A 52 -2.44 13.05 -1.65
CA VAL A 52 -1.27 12.52 -0.94
C VAL A 52 -0.31 13.64 -0.58
N SER A 53 -0.02 13.80 0.71
CA SER A 53 0.99 14.74 1.22
C SER A 53 2.17 14.05 1.90
N ASN A 54 2.00 12.78 2.33
CA ASN A 54 3.02 11.98 3.03
C ASN A 54 3.58 12.61 4.31
N LEU A 55 2.87 13.55 4.93
CA LEU A 55 3.35 14.28 6.11
C LEU A 55 3.52 13.38 7.34
N SER A 56 2.79 12.27 7.40
CA SER A 56 2.80 11.29 8.50
C SER A 56 3.78 10.13 8.29
N ASN A 57 4.58 10.14 7.22
CA ASN A 57 5.50 9.03 6.92
C ASN A 57 6.53 8.84 8.06
N PRO A 58 6.68 7.62 8.60
CA PRO A 58 7.53 7.35 9.77
C PRO A 58 9.04 7.33 9.45
N LEU A 59 9.43 7.00 8.22
CA LEU A 59 10.84 6.91 7.80
C LEU A 59 11.33 8.22 7.18
N HIS A 60 10.52 8.82 6.32
CA HIS A 60 10.88 10.05 5.63
C HIS A 60 9.65 10.91 5.35
N LYS A 61 9.42 11.92 6.20
CA LYS A 61 8.27 12.82 6.08
C LYS A 61 8.26 13.55 4.75
N GLY A 62 7.07 13.61 4.13
CA GLY A 62 6.86 14.29 2.85
C GLY A 62 7.18 13.43 1.61
N SER A 63 7.51 12.15 1.78
CA SER A 63 7.71 11.21 0.67
C SER A 63 6.92 9.92 0.83
N MET A 64 6.57 9.31 -0.29
CA MET A 64 6.06 7.93 -0.31
C MET A 64 7.20 6.97 0.05
N THR A 65 6.87 5.90 0.75
CA THR A 65 7.81 4.82 1.06
C THR A 65 7.34 3.50 0.47
N ALA A 66 8.25 2.78 -0.17
CA ALA A 66 8.04 1.39 -0.54
C ALA A 66 9.33 0.57 -0.67
N THR A 67 9.21 -0.76 -0.86
CA THR A 67 10.38 -1.61 -1.13
C THR A 67 10.58 -1.92 -2.60
N PHE A 68 9.49 -2.05 -3.36
CA PHE A 68 9.57 -2.13 -4.82
C PHE A 68 8.41 -1.40 -5.51
N ALA A 69 8.50 -1.29 -6.83
CA ALA A 69 7.47 -0.69 -7.66
C ALA A 69 7.23 -1.57 -8.89
N PHE A 70 5.96 -1.75 -9.25
CA PHE A 70 5.58 -2.56 -10.39
C PHE A 70 4.46 -1.88 -11.16
N GLY A 71 4.71 -1.67 -12.45
CA GLY A 71 3.76 -0.96 -13.29
C GLY A 71 4.24 -0.66 -14.70
N THR A 72 3.64 0.36 -15.29
CA THR A 72 3.95 0.84 -16.63
C THR A 72 5.13 1.81 -16.61
N LYS A 73 5.58 2.21 -17.81
CA LYS A 73 6.60 3.25 -17.98
C LYS A 73 6.24 4.56 -17.26
N ARG A 74 4.96 4.92 -17.15
CA ARG A 74 4.54 6.15 -16.47
C ARG A 74 4.94 6.13 -14.99
N LEU A 75 4.79 5.00 -14.30
CA LEU A 75 5.24 4.87 -12.92
C LEU A 75 6.75 5.08 -12.81
N TYR A 76 7.51 4.43 -13.68
CA TYR A 76 8.97 4.54 -13.66
C TYR A 76 9.45 5.95 -14.00
N ASP A 77 8.81 6.64 -14.95
CA ASP A 77 9.09 8.05 -15.27
C ASP A 77 8.74 8.98 -14.10
N PHE A 78 7.65 8.69 -13.37
CA PHE A 78 7.28 9.45 -12.17
C PHE A 78 8.28 9.26 -11.01
N MET A 79 8.87 8.07 -10.90
CA MET A 79 9.85 7.74 -9.86
C MET A 79 11.26 8.23 -10.19
N ASP A 80 11.60 8.38 -11.47
CA ASP A 80 12.95 8.75 -11.90
C ASP A 80 13.38 10.09 -11.28
N GLN A 81 14.43 10.04 -10.46
CA GLN A 81 14.99 11.17 -9.71
C GLN A 81 13.98 11.94 -8.83
N ASN A 82 12.83 11.35 -8.52
CA ASN A 82 11.80 11.99 -7.73
C ASN A 82 12.06 11.79 -6.23
N LYS A 83 12.50 12.83 -5.54
CA LYS A 83 12.77 12.82 -4.10
C LYS A 83 11.52 12.56 -3.24
N GLN A 84 10.32 12.69 -3.80
CA GLN A 84 9.06 12.40 -3.11
C GLN A 84 8.75 10.90 -3.10
N VAL A 85 9.59 10.05 -3.69
CA VAL A 85 9.51 8.60 -3.60
C VAL A 85 10.81 8.09 -2.98
N GLN A 86 10.71 7.33 -1.89
CA GLN A 86 11.85 6.73 -1.20
C GLN A 86 11.70 5.22 -1.20
N MET A 87 12.71 4.54 -1.73
CA MET A 87 12.76 3.09 -1.77
C MET A 87 13.66 2.58 -0.64
N TYR A 88 13.11 1.71 0.21
CA TYR A 88 13.79 1.14 1.37
C TYR A 88 13.86 -0.39 1.25
N PRO A 89 14.84 -1.05 1.89
CA PRO A 89 14.89 -2.50 1.89
C PRO A 89 13.68 -3.07 2.67
N VAL A 90 13.26 -4.28 2.31
CA VAL A 90 12.00 -4.86 2.80
C VAL A 90 11.99 -5.08 4.31
N ASP A 91 13.15 -5.34 4.90
CA ASP A 91 13.33 -5.48 6.34
C ASP A 91 13.10 -4.17 7.11
N GLU A 92 13.08 -3.02 6.44
CA GLU A 92 12.65 -1.75 7.02
C GLU A 92 11.16 -1.45 6.73
N THR A 93 10.71 -1.59 5.48
CA THR A 93 9.32 -1.25 5.12
C THR A 93 8.29 -2.21 5.72
N ASN A 94 8.67 -3.47 5.91
CA ASN A 94 7.82 -4.52 6.44
C ASN A 94 8.17 -4.89 7.90
N ASP A 95 8.98 -4.09 8.60
CA ASP A 95 9.21 -4.30 10.03
C ASP A 95 7.89 -4.09 10.81
N SER A 96 7.29 -5.17 11.30
CA SER A 96 6.05 -5.10 12.08
C SER A 96 6.19 -4.21 13.33
N CYS A 97 7.39 -4.06 13.90
CA CYS A 97 7.62 -3.17 15.05
C CYS A 97 7.56 -1.68 14.67
N LEU A 98 7.90 -1.35 13.42
CA LEU A 98 7.75 -0.03 12.86
C LEU A 98 6.29 0.23 12.46
N ILE A 99 5.69 -0.72 11.73
CA ILE A 99 4.31 -0.66 11.26
C ILE A 99 3.35 -0.45 12.45
N ALA A 100 3.54 -1.19 13.55
CA ALA A 100 2.77 -1.06 14.80
C ALA A 100 2.80 0.32 15.46
N LYS A 101 3.72 1.21 15.06
CA LYS A 101 3.84 2.58 15.57
C LYS A 101 3.20 3.60 14.64
N ILE A 102 2.75 3.20 13.44
CA ILE A 102 2.08 4.07 12.48
C ILE A 102 0.66 4.30 12.97
N ASN A 103 0.37 5.53 13.36
CA ASN A 103 -0.99 5.92 13.69
C ASN A 103 -1.83 5.98 12.41
N GLN A 104 -3.09 5.53 12.48
CA GLN A 104 -4.03 5.56 11.35
C GLN A 104 -3.54 4.81 10.12
N LEU A 105 -2.90 3.65 10.35
CA LEU A 105 -2.57 2.73 9.27
C LEU A 105 -3.84 2.01 8.77
N VAL A 106 -4.08 2.08 7.46
CA VAL A 106 -5.11 1.31 6.77
C VAL A 106 -4.43 0.42 5.74
N THR A 107 -4.61 -0.90 5.88
CA THR A 107 -3.99 -1.91 5.02
C THR A 107 -5.04 -2.57 4.15
N ILE A 108 -4.79 -2.59 2.85
CA ILE A 108 -5.75 -3.08 1.85
C ILE A 108 -5.10 -4.22 1.08
N ASN A 109 -5.44 -5.44 1.50
CA ASN A 109 -4.96 -6.67 0.90
C ASN A 109 -6.10 -7.45 0.24
N ALA A 110 -5.77 -8.17 -0.83
CA ALA A 110 -6.70 -9.09 -1.49
C ALA A 110 -6.37 -10.53 -1.09
N THR A 111 -7.40 -11.36 -0.98
CA THR A 111 -7.26 -12.80 -0.68
C THR A 111 -8.13 -13.60 -1.64
N ILE A 112 -7.81 -14.89 -1.82
CA ILE A 112 -8.50 -15.75 -2.78
C ILE A 112 -9.76 -16.34 -2.14
N GLU A 113 -9.63 -16.87 -0.93
CA GLU A 113 -10.70 -17.56 -0.21
C GLU A 113 -10.73 -17.09 1.24
N VAL A 114 -11.94 -16.97 1.79
CA VAL A 114 -12.16 -16.71 3.22
C VAL A 114 -13.16 -17.74 3.74
N ASP A 115 -12.83 -18.42 4.83
CA ASP A 115 -13.74 -19.38 5.46
C ASP A 115 -14.71 -18.71 6.46
N LEU A 116 -15.64 -19.49 7.00
CA LEU A 116 -16.67 -18.97 7.92
C LEU A 116 -16.13 -18.50 9.27
N ILE A 117 -14.90 -18.86 9.63
CA ILE A 117 -14.26 -18.43 10.88
C ILE A 117 -13.24 -17.31 10.65
N GLY A 118 -13.13 -16.81 9.41
CA GLY A 118 -12.33 -15.64 9.05
C GLY A 118 -10.89 -15.95 8.66
N GLN A 119 -10.54 -17.22 8.41
CA GLN A 119 -9.22 -17.54 7.86
C GLN A 119 -9.17 -17.14 6.39
N CYS A 120 -8.11 -16.44 6.00
CA CYS A 120 -7.88 -15.97 4.63
C CYS A 120 -6.75 -16.78 3.97
N ASN A 121 -7.02 -17.37 2.81
CA ASN A 121 -6.05 -18.09 1.98
C ASN A 121 -5.68 -17.24 0.77
N SER A 122 -4.39 -16.89 0.66
CA SER A 122 -3.84 -16.07 -0.43
C SER A 122 -2.80 -16.84 -1.26
N GLU A 123 -2.48 -18.09 -0.91
CA GLU A 123 -1.36 -18.83 -1.50
C GLU A 123 -1.79 -19.94 -2.46
N SER A 124 -2.96 -20.55 -2.24
CA SER A 124 -3.31 -21.79 -2.94
C SER A 124 -4.75 -21.81 -3.47
N ILE A 125 -4.98 -22.58 -4.53
CA ILE A 125 -6.32 -22.84 -5.07
C ILE A 125 -6.48 -24.34 -5.24
N GLY A 126 -7.43 -24.96 -4.53
CA GLY A 126 -7.67 -26.40 -4.62
C GLY A 126 -6.43 -27.25 -4.35
N GLY A 127 -5.57 -26.82 -3.41
CA GLY A 127 -4.32 -27.49 -3.05
C GLY A 127 -3.15 -27.26 -4.01
N ARG A 128 -3.31 -26.42 -5.05
CA ARG A 128 -2.21 -26.01 -5.93
C ARG A 128 -1.69 -24.65 -5.52
N TYR A 129 -0.36 -24.53 -5.44
CA TYR A 129 0.31 -23.26 -5.16
C TYR A 129 0.09 -22.28 -6.32
N TYR A 130 -0.42 -21.09 -6.00
CA TYR A 130 -0.76 -20.04 -6.94
C TYR A 130 0.11 -18.79 -6.72
N SER A 131 0.32 -18.42 -5.46
CA SER A 131 1.14 -17.28 -5.01
C SER A 131 1.68 -17.52 -3.60
N SER A 132 2.25 -16.50 -2.96
CA SER A 132 2.74 -16.54 -1.58
C SER A 132 2.03 -15.49 -0.71
N THR A 133 2.22 -15.55 0.60
CA THR A 133 1.68 -14.56 1.55
C THR A 133 2.23 -13.14 1.33
N GLY A 134 3.47 -13.02 0.82
CA GLY A 134 4.18 -11.74 0.77
C GLY A 134 4.21 -11.06 2.15
N GLY A 135 4.18 -9.73 2.19
CA GLY A 135 4.04 -8.96 3.43
C GLY A 135 2.60 -8.72 3.91
N GLN A 136 1.61 -9.47 3.39
CA GLN A 136 0.23 -9.36 3.87
C GLN A 136 0.15 -9.59 5.39
N GLY A 137 0.93 -10.55 5.91
CA GLY A 137 1.02 -10.82 7.34
C GLY A 137 1.68 -9.69 8.12
N ASP A 138 2.78 -9.13 7.60
CA ASP A 138 3.55 -8.07 8.27
C ASP A 138 2.69 -6.82 8.50
N PHE A 139 1.96 -6.40 7.46
CA PHE A 139 1.03 -5.27 7.50
C PHE A 139 -0.31 -5.58 8.17
N GLY A 140 -0.67 -6.86 8.33
CA GLY A 140 -1.89 -7.27 9.01
C GLY A 140 -1.76 -7.34 10.53
N ILE A 141 -0.54 -7.54 11.04
CA ILE A 141 -0.24 -7.64 12.49
C ILE A 141 0.20 -6.29 13.07
N GLY A 142 0.90 -5.48 12.27
CA GLY A 142 1.35 -4.14 12.67
C GLY A 142 0.22 -3.11 12.70
#